data_AF-A0AAP6EJ78-F1
#
_entry.id   AF-A0AAP6EJ78-F1
#
_cell.length_a   1.000
_cell.length_b   1.000
_cell.length_c   1.000
_cell.angle_alpha   90.00
_cell.angle_beta   90.00
_cell.angle_gamma   90.00
#
_symmetry.space_group_name_H-M   'P 1'
#
loop_
_entity.id
_entity.type
_entity.pdbx_description
1 polymer ?
#
loop_
_entity_poly.entity_id
_entity_poly.type
_entity_poly.pdbx_seq_one_letter_code
_entity_poly.pdbx_strand_id
1 'polypeptide(L)'
;MEVPTPLNGYAIAPAEHHLTLPGFWPAYLAASPEHFEEFGADPADVDAAYEVLYDAWRTWPTYRIPLPHGRTVWIVFANLPDDPAIDYVLTDPAHPGSPRTLAETEGAFSDPALPWPDLLALAEAVPETGEGVRDPDRRLLLLLPAYGDVDPPARERTAAALTAIGVPARSAPALAEHLLDRHTPGTWDVSGTTPLSGAGTP
;
A
#
# COMPACT_ATOMS: atom_id res chain seq x y z
N MET A 1 21.35 -4.55 -3.35
CA MET A 1 20.18 -3.65 -3.43
C MET A 1 20.25 -2.81 -2.17
N GLU A 2 20.68 -1.56 -2.28
CA GLU A 2 20.72 -0.67 -1.11
C GLU A 2 19.28 -0.37 -0.72
N VAL A 3 18.92 -0.77 0.50
CA VAL A 3 17.73 -0.31 1.18
C VAL A 3 17.77 1.22 1.14
N PRO A 4 16.68 1.94 0.78
CA PRO A 4 16.66 3.38 0.87
C PRO A 4 17.19 3.78 2.25
N THR A 5 18.14 4.72 2.29
CA THR A 5 18.65 5.28 3.54
C THR A 5 17.47 5.49 4.48
N PRO A 6 17.56 5.00 5.72
CA PRO A 6 16.41 4.92 6.59
C PRO A 6 15.71 6.27 6.64
N LEU A 7 14.43 6.30 6.30
CA LEU A 7 13.54 7.42 6.56
C LEU A 7 13.77 7.76 8.04
N ASN A 8 14.48 8.85 8.32
CA ASN A 8 14.80 9.32 9.67
C ASN A 8 15.72 8.46 10.56
N GLY A 9 16.55 7.54 10.02
CA GLY A 9 17.57 6.84 10.83
C GLY A 9 17.13 5.53 11.52
N TYR A 10 15.92 5.05 11.26
CA TYR A 10 15.39 3.78 11.79
C TYR A 10 15.67 2.59 10.87
N ALA A 11 16.04 1.44 11.43
CA ALA A 11 16.21 0.22 10.63
C ALA A 11 14.87 -0.20 10.01
N ILE A 12 14.88 -0.56 8.72
CA ILE A 12 13.72 -1.15 8.04
C ILE A 12 14.02 -2.59 7.63
N ALA A 13 13.02 -3.47 7.62
CA ALA A 13 13.19 -4.87 7.25
C ALA A 13 12.09 -5.36 6.31
N PRO A 14 12.43 -6.22 5.32
CA PRO A 14 11.43 -6.87 4.49
C PRO A 14 10.44 -7.70 5.31
N ALA A 15 9.15 -7.43 5.11
CA ALA A 15 8.06 -7.97 5.89
C ALA A 15 7.05 -8.75 5.02
N GLU A 16 7.40 -9.13 3.79
CA GLU A 16 6.44 -9.75 2.86
C GLU A 16 5.87 -11.10 3.37
N HIS A 17 6.53 -11.73 4.34
CA HIS A 17 6.03 -12.92 5.02
C HIS A 17 4.80 -12.64 5.91
N HIS A 18 4.56 -11.39 6.32
CA HIS A 18 3.35 -11.02 7.06
C HIS A 18 2.08 -11.18 6.22
N LEU A 19 2.17 -11.15 4.89
CA LEU A 19 1.01 -11.29 3.98
C LEU A 19 0.24 -12.61 4.13
N THR A 20 0.82 -13.58 4.84
CA THR A 20 0.22 -14.89 5.13
C THR A 20 -0.33 -14.99 6.55
N LEU A 21 -0.19 -13.96 7.39
CA LEU A 21 -0.82 -13.93 8.71
C LEU A 21 -2.33 -13.79 8.52
N PRO A 22 -3.16 -14.58 9.23
CA PRO A 22 -4.62 -14.53 9.05
C PRO A 22 -5.21 -13.12 9.22
N GLY A 23 -4.75 -12.37 10.22
CA GLY A 23 -5.21 -11.01 10.49
C GLY A 23 -4.54 -9.90 9.66
N PHE A 24 -3.61 -10.23 8.77
CA PHE A 24 -2.83 -9.20 8.05
C PHE A 24 -3.72 -8.26 7.25
N TRP A 25 -4.57 -8.79 6.37
CA TRP A 25 -5.39 -7.97 5.48
C TRP A 25 -6.39 -7.08 6.21
N PRO A 26 -7.18 -7.58 7.18
CA PRO A 26 -8.07 -6.71 7.95
C PRO A 26 -7.30 -5.66 8.78
N ALA A 27 -6.13 -6.00 9.35
CA ALA A 27 -5.31 -5.02 10.08
C ALA A 27 -4.71 -3.95 9.15
N TYR A 28 -4.14 -4.38 8.03
CA TYR A 28 -3.49 -3.52 7.03
C TYR A 28 -4.50 -2.58 6.37
N LEU A 29 -5.65 -3.12 5.98
CA LEU A 29 -6.73 -2.37 5.37
C LEU A 29 -7.62 -1.69 6.41
N ALA A 30 -7.22 -1.60 7.68
CA ALA A 30 -7.99 -0.99 8.77
C ALA A 30 -9.50 -1.29 8.67
N ALA A 31 -9.83 -2.57 8.49
CA ALA A 31 -11.21 -3.01 8.36
C ALA A 31 -11.93 -2.92 9.71
N SER A 32 -13.23 -2.62 9.69
CA SER A 32 -14.03 -2.63 10.92
C SER A 32 -14.20 -4.07 11.45
N PRO A 33 -14.29 -4.30 12.78
CA PRO A 33 -14.34 -5.65 13.36
C PRO A 33 -15.43 -6.57 12.82
N GLU A 34 -16.56 -6.01 12.36
CA GLU A 34 -17.64 -6.76 11.72
C GLU A 34 -17.23 -7.44 10.40
N HIS A 35 -16.12 -7.03 9.79
CA HIS A 35 -15.61 -7.58 8.54
C HIS A 35 -14.49 -8.62 8.73
N PHE A 36 -13.97 -8.84 9.94
CA PHE A 36 -12.82 -9.73 10.17
C PHE A 36 -13.07 -11.16 9.68
N GLU A 37 -14.26 -11.70 9.96
CA GLU A 37 -14.64 -13.04 9.52
C GLU A 37 -14.68 -13.17 7.99
N GLU A 38 -14.94 -12.09 7.26
CA GLU A 38 -14.93 -12.08 5.79
C GLU A 38 -13.52 -12.25 5.22
N PHE A 39 -12.49 -11.87 5.99
CA PHE A 39 -11.09 -12.16 5.70
C PHE A 39 -10.63 -13.53 6.23
N GLY A 40 -11.51 -14.26 6.94
CA GLY A 40 -11.15 -15.51 7.61
C GLY A 40 -10.29 -15.30 8.86
N ALA A 41 -10.36 -14.13 9.48
CA ALA A 41 -9.64 -13.78 10.69
C ALA A 41 -10.60 -13.62 11.89
N ASP A 42 -10.12 -13.92 13.09
CA ASP A 42 -10.77 -13.53 14.34
C ASP A 42 -10.09 -12.28 14.96
N PRO A 43 -10.66 -11.65 16.01
CA PRO A 43 -10.03 -10.47 16.63
C PRO A 43 -8.61 -10.71 17.14
N ALA A 44 -8.28 -11.92 17.62
CA ALA A 44 -6.93 -12.22 18.11
C ALA A 44 -5.92 -12.33 16.95
N ASP A 45 -6.34 -12.84 15.80
CA ASP A 45 -5.53 -12.82 14.58
C ASP A 45 -5.21 -11.38 14.15
N VAL A 46 -6.21 -10.49 14.20
CA VAL A 46 -6.04 -9.07 13.84
C VAL A 46 -5.15 -8.34 14.84
N ASP A 47 -5.34 -8.57 16.14
CA ASP A 47 -4.48 -8.01 17.19
C ASP A 47 -3.01 -8.44 16.98
N ALA A 48 -2.77 -9.72 16.73
CA ALA A 48 -1.42 -10.22 16.46
C ALA A 48 -0.80 -9.62 15.18
N ALA A 49 -1.62 -9.37 14.14
CA ALA A 49 -1.17 -8.67 12.94
C ALA A 49 -0.87 -7.19 13.22
N TYR A 50 -1.67 -6.54 14.08
CA TYR A 50 -1.46 -5.15 14.46
C TYR A 50 -0.15 -4.97 15.21
N GLU A 51 0.18 -5.87 16.15
CA GLU A 51 1.45 -5.83 16.90
C GLU A 51 2.67 -5.86 15.96
N VAL A 52 2.66 -6.72 14.93
CA VAL A 52 3.80 -6.82 14.00
C VAL A 52 3.86 -5.69 12.97
N LEU A 53 2.74 -5.01 12.71
CA LEU A 53 2.65 -3.90 11.77
C LEU A 53 2.98 -2.55 12.42
N TYR A 54 2.35 -2.24 13.55
CA TYR A 54 2.31 -0.91 14.13
C TYR A 54 3.13 -0.78 15.43
N ASP A 55 3.32 -1.87 16.19
CA ASP A 55 4.12 -1.83 17.43
C ASP A 55 5.61 -2.15 17.22
N ALA A 56 6.04 -2.33 15.98
CA ALA A 56 7.42 -2.62 15.62
C ALA A 56 8.31 -1.36 15.63
N TRP A 57 8.63 -0.83 16.82
CA TRP A 57 9.35 0.45 17.01
C TRP A 57 10.87 0.39 16.73
N ARG A 58 11.48 -0.79 16.72
CA ARG A 58 12.94 -0.96 16.51
C ARG A 58 13.33 -1.24 15.06
N THR A 59 12.45 -1.89 14.33
CA THR A 59 12.69 -2.30 12.96
C THR A 59 11.36 -2.23 12.23
N TRP A 60 11.23 -1.25 11.36
CA TRP A 60 9.98 -0.95 10.69
C TRP A 60 9.71 -1.99 9.60
N PRO A 61 8.52 -2.62 9.60
CA PRO A 61 8.16 -3.58 8.57
C PRO A 61 7.99 -2.84 7.25
N THR A 62 8.52 -3.45 6.18
CA THR A 62 8.52 -2.86 4.85
C THR A 62 8.13 -3.87 3.79
N TYR A 63 7.26 -3.46 2.86
CA TYR A 63 6.82 -4.27 1.73
C TYR A 63 7.36 -3.69 0.44
N ARG A 64 8.01 -4.53 -0.36
CA ARG A 64 8.55 -4.14 -1.66
C ARG A 64 7.60 -4.53 -2.77
N ILE A 65 7.31 -3.60 -3.66
CA ILE A 65 6.63 -3.83 -4.92
C ILE A 65 7.65 -3.58 -6.04
N PRO A 66 8.23 -4.63 -6.63
CA PRO A 66 9.19 -4.47 -7.71
C PRO A 66 8.46 -4.00 -8.98
N LEU A 67 9.08 -3.08 -9.70
CA LEU A 67 8.60 -2.50 -10.95
C LEU A 67 9.61 -2.77 -12.10
N PRO A 68 9.19 -2.62 -13.38
CA PRO A 68 10.10 -2.67 -14.50
C PRO A 68 11.27 -1.71 -14.36
N HIS A 69 12.40 -2.08 -14.97
CA HIS A 69 13.68 -1.36 -14.94
C HIS A 69 14.34 -1.33 -13.55
N GLY A 70 13.98 -2.25 -12.67
CA GLY A 70 14.58 -2.37 -11.32
C GLY A 70 14.09 -1.30 -10.34
N ARG A 71 13.08 -0.50 -10.71
CA ARG A 71 12.40 0.42 -9.80
C ARG A 71 11.66 -0.37 -8.71
N THR A 72 11.42 0.24 -7.56
CA THR A 72 10.70 -0.40 -6.45
C THR A 72 9.87 0.62 -5.71
N VAL A 73 8.60 0.28 -5.45
CA VAL A 73 7.79 0.99 -4.45
C VAL A 73 8.00 0.30 -3.11
N TRP A 74 8.37 1.08 -2.10
CA TRP A 74 8.54 0.67 -0.73
C TRP A 74 7.35 1.17 0.06
N ILE A 75 6.72 0.28 0.81
CA ILE A 75 5.63 0.60 1.73
C ILE A 75 6.20 0.42 3.12
N VAL A 76 6.45 1.52 3.83
CA VAL A 76 7.17 1.54 5.11
C VAL A 76 6.20 1.91 6.21
N PHE A 77 6.08 1.07 7.22
CA PHE A 77 5.36 1.40 8.46
C PHE A 77 6.28 2.21 9.36
N ALA A 78 6.28 3.52 9.18
CA ALA A 78 7.04 4.46 9.97
C ALA A 78 6.43 4.57 11.37
N ASN A 79 6.71 3.59 12.23
CA ASN A 79 6.17 3.49 13.59
C ASN A 79 6.91 4.43 14.57
N LEU A 80 6.86 5.73 14.30
CA LEU A 80 7.32 6.74 15.23
C LEU A 80 6.35 6.82 16.43
N PRO A 81 6.84 6.88 17.69
CA PRO A 81 5.98 6.83 18.87
C PRO A 81 4.87 7.90 18.92
N ASP A 82 5.11 9.06 18.33
CA ASP A 82 4.21 10.22 18.40
C ASP A 82 3.50 10.52 17.07
N ASP A 83 3.91 9.89 15.96
CA ASP A 83 3.46 10.20 14.60
C ASP A 83 3.61 8.98 13.66
N PRO A 84 2.87 7.89 13.92
CA PRO A 84 2.95 6.71 13.06
C PRO A 84 2.39 7.02 11.67
N ALA A 85 3.02 6.46 10.63
CA ALA A 85 2.58 6.64 9.25
C ALA A 85 2.87 5.42 8.39
N ILE A 86 2.16 5.29 7.26
CA ILE A 86 2.58 4.41 6.16
C ILE A 86 3.07 5.26 5.00
N ASP A 87 4.37 5.15 4.72
CA ASP A 87 5.05 5.86 3.64
C ASP A 87 5.13 5.02 2.38
N TYR A 88 4.77 5.62 1.25
CA TYR A 88 4.90 5.02 -0.08
C TYR A 88 6.04 5.70 -0.83
N VAL A 89 7.17 5.01 -1.00
CA VAL A 89 8.39 5.61 -1.57
C VAL A 89 8.82 4.87 -2.82
N LEU A 90 9.04 5.59 -3.93
CA LEU A 90 9.61 5.05 -5.16
C LEU A 90 11.13 5.23 -5.20
N THR A 91 11.87 4.15 -5.40
CA THR A 91 13.29 4.20 -5.76
C THR A 91 13.52 3.83 -7.22
N ASP A 92 14.44 4.55 -7.86
CA ASP A 92 14.85 4.32 -9.24
C ASP A 92 16.37 4.12 -9.32
N PRO A 93 16.87 2.94 -9.76
CA PRO A 93 18.30 2.71 -9.97
C PRO A 93 18.96 3.67 -10.96
N ALA A 94 18.20 4.27 -11.89
CA ALA A 94 18.73 5.28 -12.79
C ALA A 94 19.02 6.62 -12.08
N HIS A 95 18.40 6.85 -10.92
CA HIS A 95 18.53 8.05 -10.11
C HIS A 95 18.86 7.68 -8.64
N PRO A 96 20.03 7.07 -8.40
CA PRO A 96 20.40 6.60 -7.07
C PRO A 96 20.49 7.78 -6.08
N GLY A 97 19.96 7.61 -4.88
CA GLY A 97 19.96 8.63 -3.83
C GLY A 97 18.83 9.66 -3.91
N SER A 98 17.92 9.53 -4.88
CA SER A 98 16.75 10.42 -5.04
C SER A 98 15.43 9.65 -4.93
N PRO A 99 15.09 9.09 -3.75
CA PRO A 99 13.78 8.48 -3.54
C PRO A 99 12.68 9.53 -3.68
N ARG A 100 11.53 9.11 -4.21
CA ARG A 100 10.36 9.98 -4.40
C ARG A 100 9.18 9.47 -3.59
N THR A 101 8.66 10.30 -2.68
CA THR A 101 7.42 10.01 -1.97
C THR A 101 6.23 10.04 -2.94
N LEU A 102 5.41 9.01 -2.89
CA LEU A 102 4.19 8.84 -3.68
C LEU A 102 2.95 9.22 -2.87
N ALA A 103 2.90 8.82 -1.60
CA ALA A 103 1.81 9.09 -0.67
C ALA A 103 2.26 8.84 0.78
N GLU A 104 1.53 9.41 1.73
CA GLU A 104 1.64 9.23 3.19
C GLU A 104 0.21 9.14 3.74
N THR A 105 -0.07 8.18 4.62
CA THR A 105 -1.45 7.88 5.07
C THR A 105 -1.85 8.54 6.39
N GLU A 106 -0.89 8.85 7.25
CA GLU A 106 -1.10 9.48 8.56
C GLU A 106 0.04 10.47 8.82
N GLY A 107 -0.27 11.65 9.35
CA GLY A 107 0.67 12.77 9.54
C GLY A 107 0.03 14.14 9.30
N ALA A 108 0.64 15.22 9.79
CA ALA A 108 0.15 16.60 9.63
C ALA A 108 0.16 17.12 8.16
N PHE A 109 0.64 16.30 7.23
CA PHE A 109 0.70 16.55 5.79
C PHE A 109 -0.25 15.61 5.05
N SER A 110 -1.51 16.04 4.87
CA SER A 110 -2.39 15.42 3.87
C SER A 110 -2.03 15.96 2.47
N ASP A 111 -1.14 15.30 1.75
CA ASP A 111 -0.90 15.54 0.30
C ASP A 111 -0.07 14.41 -0.35
N PRO A 112 -0.28 14.08 -1.63
CA PRO A 112 -1.52 13.66 -2.28
C PRO A 112 -1.63 12.12 -2.28
N ALA A 113 -2.82 11.62 -1.98
CA ALA A 113 -3.20 10.27 -2.38
C ALA A 113 -2.98 9.99 -3.89
N LEU A 114 -2.85 8.72 -4.27
CA LEU A 114 -2.67 8.28 -5.65
C LEU A 114 -4.03 8.16 -6.37
N PRO A 115 -4.14 8.65 -7.62
CA PRO A 115 -5.34 8.42 -8.43
C PRO A 115 -5.43 6.95 -8.84
N TRP A 116 -6.65 6.47 -9.08
CA TRP A 116 -6.91 5.06 -9.40
C TRP A 116 -6.05 4.51 -10.58
N PRO A 117 -5.88 5.24 -11.71
CA PRO A 117 -5.06 4.75 -12.82
C PRO A 117 -3.59 4.53 -12.44
N ASP A 118 -3.04 5.35 -11.55
CA ASP A 118 -1.64 5.24 -11.12
C ASP A 118 -1.46 4.03 -10.18
N LEU A 119 -2.41 3.80 -9.27
CA LEU A 119 -2.45 2.60 -8.44
C LEU A 119 -2.50 1.33 -9.29
N LEU A 120 -3.38 1.32 -10.30
CA LEU A 120 -3.56 0.18 -11.18
C LEU A 120 -2.29 -0.08 -12.00
N ALA A 121 -1.69 0.97 -12.57
CA ALA A 121 -0.44 0.86 -13.30
C ALA A 121 0.69 0.30 -12.41
N LEU A 122 0.77 0.74 -11.15
CA LEU A 122 1.73 0.23 -10.17
C LEU A 122 1.44 -1.21 -9.75
N ALA A 123 0.18 -1.64 -9.67
CA ALA A 123 -0.17 -3.02 -9.35
C ALA A 123 0.09 -4.00 -10.51
N GLU A 124 -0.15 -3.55 -11.75
CA GLU A 124 -0.07 -4.39 -12.95
C GLU A 124 1.32 -4.44 -13.58
N ALA A 125 2.18 -3.44 -13.33
CA ALA A 125 3.55 -3.42 -13.84
C ALA A 125 4.43 -4.45 -13.10
N VAL A 126 4.22 -5.74 -13.35
CA VAL A 126 4.98 -6.86 -12.76
C VAL A 126 6.22 -7.12 -13.60
N PRO A 127 7.44 -6.90 -13.07
CA PRO A 127 8.65 -7.29 -13.79
C PRO A 127 8.81 -8.82 -13.81
N GLU A 128 9.61 -9.36 -14.75
CA GLU A 128 9.93 -10.80 -14.83
C GLU A 128 10.79 -11.30 -13.66
N THR A 129 11.55 -10.42 -13.04
CA THR A 129 12.42 -10.69 -11.89
C THR A 129 12.35 -9.53 -10.89
N GLY A 130 12.72 -9.79 -9.64
CA GLY A 130 12.66 -8.81 -8.56
C GLY A 130 12.21 -9.44 -7.24
N GLU A 131 12.74 -8.95 -6.14
CA GLU A 131 12.32 -9.33 -4.79
C GLU A 131 11.09 -8.51 -4.35
N GLY A 132 10.21 -9.13 -3.56
CA GLY A 132 9.01 -8.48 -3.05
C GLY A 132 7.71 -9.09 -3.59
N VAL A 133 6.63 -8.33 -3.46
CA VAL A 133 5.26 -8.74 -3.77
C VAL A 133 4.99 -8.60 -5.26
N ARG A 134 4.77 -9.72 -5.94
CA ARG A 134 4.59 -9.76 -7.42
C ARG A 134 3.18 -10.10 -7.86
N ASP A 135 2.36 -10.61 -6.95
CA ASP A 135 0.94 -10.88 -7.21
C ASP A 135 0.18 -9.55 -7.40
N PRO A 136 -0.45 -9.31 -8.57
CA PRO A 136 -1.11 -8.03 -8.85
C PRO A 136 -2.24 -7.68 -7.87
N ASP A 137 -2.97 -8.67 -7.38
CA ASP A 137 -4.09 -8.46 -6.46
C ASP A 137 -3.58 -8.02 -5.08
N ARG A 138 -2.56 -8.69 -4.56
CA ARG A 138 -1.89 -8.28 -3.31
C ARG A 138 -1.23 -6.92 -3.44
N ARG A 139 -0.60 -6.62 -4.58
CA ARG A 139 0.00 -5.30 -4.84
C ARG A 139 -1.05 -4.21 -4.84
N LEU A 140 -2.19 -4.43 -5.49
CA LEU A 140 -3.29 -3.47 -5.48
C LEU A 140 -3.79 -3.21 -4.06
N LEU A 141 -4.05 -4.25 -3.28
CA LEU A 141 -4.54 -4.10 -1.90
C LEU A 141 -3.50 -3.43 -0.98
N LEU A 142 -2.21 -3.67 -1.20
CA LEU A 142 -1.13 -2.95 -0.53
C LEU A 142 -1.05 -1.46 -0.92
N LEU A 143 -1.44 -1.11 -2.14
CA LEU A 143 -1.44 0.29 -2.58
C LEU A 143 -2.74 1.01 -2.21
N LEU A 144 -3.81 0.26 -1.89
CA LEU A 144 -5.14 0.80 -1.64
C LEU A 144 -5.21 1.87 -0.54
N PRO A 145 -4.48 1.79 0.59
CA PRO A 145 -4.51 2.85 1.59
C PRO A 145 -4.01 4.21 1.07
N ALA A 146 -3.15 4.21 0.04
CA ALA A 146 -2.69 5.43 -0.62
C ALA A 146 -3.72 6.01 -1.60
N TYR A 147 -4.90 5.40 -1.78
CA TYR A 147 -5.93 5.88 -2.70
C TYR A 147 -6.65 7.14 -2.19
N GLY A 148 -7.08 8.01 -3.10
CA GLY A 148 -7.83 9.22 -2.71
C GLY A 148 -8.70 9.85 -3.79
N ASP A 149 -9.06 9.09 -4.83
CA ASP A 149 -10.08 9.51 -5.80
C ASP A 149 -11.40 8.77 -5.52
N VAL A 150 -12.46 9.02 -6.29
CA VAL A 150 -13.68 8.20 -6.31
C VAL A 150 -13.95 7.74 -7.75
N ASP A 151 -13.47 6.55 -8.11
CA ASP A 151 -13.59 5.96 -9.45
C ASP A 151 -14.40 4.65 -9.42
N PRO A 152 -15.55 4.52 -10.12
CA PRO A 152 -16.34 3.29 -10.11
C PRO A 152 -15.57 2.01 -10.51
N PRO A 153 -14.71 1.99 -11.55
CA PRO A 153 -13.74 0.93 -11.82
C PRO A 153 -12.93 0.44 -10.60
N ALA A 154 -12.68 1.31 -9.62
CA ALA A 154 -11.96 0.95 -8.40
C ALA A 154 -12.69 -0.14 -7.61
N ARG A 155 -14.03 -0.07 -7.55
CA ARG A 155 -14.86 -1.02 -6.78
C ARG A 155 -14.76 -2.43 -7.34
N GLU A 156 -14.97 -2.58 -8.65
CA GLU A 156 -14.97 -3.89 -9.31
C GLU A 156 -13.61 -4.57 -9.21
N ARG A 157 -12.53 -3.83 -9.48
CA ARG A 157 -11.18 -4.36 -9.44
C ARG A 157 -10.72 -4.66 -8.02
N THR A 158 -11.11 -3.85 -7.02
CA THR A 158 -10.83 -4.09 -5.60
C THR A 158 -11.57 -5.34 -5.12
N ALA A 159 -12.85 -5.53 -5.47
CA ALA A 159 -13.60 -6.74 -5.14
C ALA A 159 -12.97 -8.01 -5.74
N ALA A 160 -12.45 -7.93 -6.97
CA ALA A 160 -11.71 -9.02 -7.58
C ALA A 160 -10.43 -9.35 -6.80
N ALA A 161 -9.67 -8.34 -6.36
CA ALA A 161 -8.46 -8.54 -5.56
C ALA A 161 -8.77 -9.13 -4.17
N LEU A 162 -9.83 -8.65 -3.50
CA LEU A 162 -10.30 -9.21 -2.23
C LEU A 162 -10.65 -10.70 -2.39
N THR A 163 -11.33 -11.06 -3.47
CA THR A 163 -11.65 -12.47 -3.75
C THR A 163 -10.38 -13.30 -3.97
N ALA A 164 -9.38 -12.75 -4.66
CA ALA A 164 -8.10 -13.43 -4.90
C ALA A 164 -7.31 -13.72 -3.62
N ILE A 165 -7.43 -12.88 -2.58
CA ILE A 165 -6.81 -13.12 -1.27
C ILE A 165 -7.64 -13.98 -0.32
N GLY A 166 -8.84 -14.43 -0.74
CA GLY A 166 -9.66 -15.38 0.01
C GLY A 166 -10.97 -14.84 0.58
N VAL A 167 -11.30 -13.56 0.36
CA VAL A 167 -12.61 -13.02 0.76
C VAL A 167 -13.71 -13.72 -0.04
N PRO A 168 -14.82 -14.16 0.58
CA PRO A 168 -15.93 -14.74 -0.16
C PRO A 168 -16.44 -13.80 -1.25
N ALA A 169 -16.59 -14.31 -2.48
CA ALA A 169 -17.04 -13.52 -3.64
C ALA A 169 -18.38 -12.80 -3.43
N ARG A 170 -19.24 -13.29 -2.53
CA ARG A 170 -20.51 -12.66 -2.14
C ARG A 170 -20.34 -11.41 -1.25
N SER A 171 -19.26 -11.36 -0.47
CA SER A 171 -18.95 -10.25 0.45
C SER A 171 -18.01 -9.22 -0.19
N ALA A 172 -17.15 -9.66 -1.12
CA ALA A 172 -16.12 -8.82 -1.70
C ALA A 172 -16.62 -7.48 -2.31
N PRO A 173 -17.78 -7.40 -3.00
CA PRO A 173 -18.26 -6.11 -3.52
C PRO A 173 -18.62 -5.09 -2.43
N ALA A 174 -19.33 -5.52 -1.39
CA ALA A 174 -19.73 -4.64 -0.29
C ALA A 174 -18.51 -4.19 0.54
N LEU A 175 -17.56 -5.10 0.76
CA LEU A 175 -16.32 -4.79 1.43
C LEU A 175 -15.43 -3.84 0.62
N ALA A 176 -15.35 -4.01 -0.70
CA ALA A 176 -14.65 -3.08 -1.58
C ALA A 176 -15.26 -1.67 -1.51
N GLU A 177 -16.58 -1.56 -1.54
CA GLU A 177 -17.28 -0.28 -1.38
C GLU A 177 -16.96 0.36 -0.03
N HIS A 178 -17.06 -0.38 1.08
CA HIS A 178 -16.71 0.10 2.41
C HIS A 178 -15.25 0.60 2.50
N LEU A 179 -14.31 -0.16 1.94
CA LEU A 179 -12.89 0.20 1.93
C LEU A 179 -12.56 1.40 1.05
N LEU A 180 -13.33 1.68 0.01
CA LEU A 180 -13.11 2.83 -0.88
C LEU A 180 -13.80 4.09 -0.35
N ASP A 181 -15.00 3.96 0.21
CA ASP A 181 -15.81 5.09 0.69
C ASP A 181 -15.21 5.77 1.94
N ARG A 182 -14.33 5.06 2.70
CA ARG A 182 -13.58 5.65 3.82
C ARG A 182 -12.55 6.70 3.38
N HIS A 183 -12.11 6.66 2.12
CA HIS A 183 -11.17 7.63 1.58
C HIS A 183 -11.96 8.89 1.23
N THR A 184 -11.99 9.88 2.13
CA THR A 184 -12.58 11.18 1.80
C THR A 184 -11.69 11.90 0.79
N PRO A 185 -12.22 12.39 -0.35
CA PRO A 185 -11.40 13.09 -1.33
C PRO A 185 -10.82 14.37 -0.72
N GLY A 186 -9.49 14.45 -0.67
CA GLY A 186 -8.81 15.73 -0.61
C GLY A 186 -9.10 16.48 -1.90
N THR A 187 -9.49 17.75 -1.82
CA THR A 187 -9.77 18.56 -3.02
C THR A 187 -8.51 18.69 -3.87
N TRP A 188 -8.40 17.94 -4.97
CA TRP A 188 -7.38 18.18 -5.99
C TRP A 188 -7.82 19.23 -7.00
N ASP A 189 -6.99 20.25 -7.17
CA ASP A 189 -6.98 21.10 -8.36
C ASP A 189 -6.32 20.31 -9.50
N VAL A 190 -7.09 20.08 -10.57
CA VAL A 190 -6.78 19.23 -11.73
C VAL A 190 -5.72 19.85 -12.66
N SER A 191 -4.86 20.72 -12.14
CA SER A 191 -3.93 21.55 -12.94
C SER A 191 -2.47 21.11 -12.85
N GLY A 192 -2.14 20.01 -12.16
CA GLY A 192 -0.77 19.54 -11.98
C GLY A 192 -0.51 18.16 -12.59
N THR A 193 0.48 18.09 -13.45
CA THR A 193 1.13 16.89 -14.02
C THR A 193 1.03 15.61 -13.17
N THR A 194 0.61 14.50 -13.79
CA THR A 194 0.63 13.14 -13.22
C THR A 194 2.00 12.83 -12.57
N PRO A 195 2.04 12.28 -11.35
CA PRO A 195 3.30 11.96 -10.68
C PRO A 195 4.13 10.91 -11.44
N LEU A 196 3.56 10.18 -12.41
CA LEU A 196 4.27 9.23 -13.26
C LEU A 196 4.82 9.82 -14.57
N SER A 197 4.55 11.08 -14.91
CA SER A 197 4.89 11.67 -16.23
C SER A 197 6.35 12.11 -16.42
N GLY A 198 7.26 11.71 -15.52
CA GLY A 198 8.69 11.98 -15.67
C GLY A 198 9.41 10.96 -16.57
N ALA A 199 9.06 10.88 -17.86
CA ALA A 199 9.94 10.26 -18.88
C ALA A 199 9.45 10.61 -20.29
N GLY A 200 9.94 11.71 -20.83
CA GLY A 200 9.74 12.07 -22.23
C GLY A 200 10.56 13.29 -22.61
N THR A 201 11.84 13.09 -22.91
CA THR A 201 12.68 14.09 -23.57
C THR A 201 13.51 13.40 -24.67
N PRO A 202 13.84 14.14 -25.74
CA PRO A 202 14.91 15.14 -25.68
C PRO A 202 14.43 16.60 -25.60
#